data_AF-A0A090QES0-F1
#
_entry.id   AF-A0A090QES0-F1
#
_cell.length_a   1.000
_cell.length_b   1.000
_cell.length_c   1.000
_cell.angle_alpha   90.00
_cell.angle_beta   90.00
_cell.angle_gamma   90.00
#
_symmetry.space_group_name_H-M   'P 1'
#
loop_
_entity.id
_entity.type
_entity.pdbx_description
1 polymer ?
#
loop_
_entity_poly.entity_id
_entity_poly.type
_entity_poly.pdbx_seq_one_letter_code
_entity_poly.pdbx_strand_id
1 'polypeptide(L)' 'MEQEYGIFRGMRDALKLMQTGEEATFYFPSYTGYGYYGDQDRIGTNVPFKSDVKLLGINIEE' A
#
# COMPACT_ATOMS: atom_id res chain seq x y z
N MET A 1 -5.65 -4.49 14.42
CA MET A 1 -5.44 -5.73 13.65
C MET A 1 -5.67 -5.44 12.17
N GLU A 2 -4.65 -4.90 11.50
CA GLU A 2 -4.55 -4.81 10.03
C GLU A 2 -3.28 -5.55 9.53
N GLN A 3 -2.59 -6.24 10.44
CA GLN A 3 -1.33 -6.96 10.19
C GLN A 3 -1.54 -8.41 9.73
N GLU A 4 -2.77 -8.83 9.40
CA GLU A 4 -3.04 -10.21 8.99
C GLU A 4 -2.35 -10.58 7.66
N TYR A 5 -1.97 -9.60 6.83
CA TYR A 5 -1.33 -9.81 5.53
C TYR A 5 0.00 -9.06 5.33
N GLY A 6 0.50 -8.35 6.35
CA GLY A 6 1.75 -7.55 6.27
C GLY A 6 1.72 -6.32 5.34
N ILE A 7 0.64 -6.11 4.57
CA ILE A 7 0.47 -5.00 3.62
C ILE A 7 -0.85 -4.28 3.94
N PHE A 8 -0.88 -2.95 3.88
CA PHE A 8 -2.12 -2.19 4.11
C PHE A 8 -3.10 -2.30 2.93
N ARG A 9 -4.39 -2.05 3.17
CA ARG A 9 -5.46 -2.26 2.17
C ARG A 9 -5.21 -1.49 0.86
N GLY A 10 -4.85 -0.22 0.95
CA GLY A 10 -4.61 0.64 -0.21
C GLY A 10 -3.59 0.05 -1.17
N MET A 11 -2.50 -0.54 -0.68
CA MET A 11 -1.49 -1.16 -1.53
C MET A 11 -2.01 -2.44 -2.20
N ARG A 12 -2.81 -3.26 -1.52
CA ARG A 12 -3.44 -4.44 -2.15
C ARG A 12 -4.35 -4.04 -3.31
N ASP A 13 -5.11 -2.97 -3.14
CA ASP A 13 -6.00 -2.47 -4.18
C ASP A 13 -5.19 -1.84 -5.33
N ALA A 14 -4.11 -1.12 -5.02
CA ALA A 14 -3.19 -0.56 -6.02
C ALA A 14 -2.53 -1.65 -6.89
N LEU A 15 -1.98 -2.70 -6.29
CA LEU A 15 -1.28 -3.77 -7.02
C LEU A 15 -2.18 -4.50 -8.02
N LYS A 16 -3.49 -4.61 -7.75
CA LYS A 16 -4.46 -5.23 -8.68
C LYS A 16 -4.68 -4.41 -9.95
N LEU A 17 -4.35 -3.13 -9.93
CA LEU A 17 -4.48 -2.24 -11.08
C LEU A 17 -3.23 -2.26 -11.98
N MET A 18 -2.12 -2.79 -11.47
CA MET A 18 -0.83 -2.72 -12.13
C MET A 18 -0.55 -3.94 -13.02
N GLN A 19 0.28 -3.74 -14.03
CA GLN A 19 0.89 -4.80 -14.84
C GLN A 19 2.36 -5.01 -14.47
N THR A 20 2.89 -6.23 -14.66
CA THR A 20 4.32 -6.52 -14.44
C THR A 20 5.19 -5.57 -15.26
N GLY A 21 6.16 -4.93 -14.59
CA GLY A 21 7.06 -3.94 -15.15
C GLY A 21 6.60 -2.49 -15.02
N GLU A 22 5.34 -2.25 -14.62
CA GLU A 22 4.78 -0.91 -14.48
C GLU A 22 5.35 -0.16 -13.28
N GLU A 23 5.53 1.14 -13.46
CA GLU A 23 5.87 2.11 -12.40
C GLU A 23 4.75 3.14 -12.27
N ALA A 24 4.24 3.34 -11.05
CA ALA A 24 3.17 4.28 -10.77
C ALA A 24 3.34 4.95 -9.40
N THR A 25 2.89 6.20 -9.30
CA THR A 25 2.76 6.91 -8.02
C THR A 25 1.33 6.80 -7.52
N PHE A 26 1.15 6.20 -6.35
CA PHE A 26 -0.14 6.11 -5.68
C PHE A 26 -0.26 7.12 -4.54
N TYR A 27 -1.45 7.71 -4.42
CA TYR A 27 -1.82 8.58 -3.31
C TYR A 27 -2.83 7.85 -2.42
N PHE A 28 -2.46 7.63 -1.17
CA PHE A 28 -3.25 6.90 -0.20
C PHE A 28 -3.87 7.87 0.81
N PRO A 29 -5.20 7.97 0.85
CA PRO A 29 -5.89 8.52 2.01
C PRO A 29 -5.50 7.74 3.27
N SER A 30 -5.42 8.41 4.43
CA SER A 30 -4.95 7.77 5.66
C SER A 30 -5.71 6.49 6.02
N TYR A 31 -7.04 6.48 5.83
CA TYR A 31 -7.91 5.34 6.17
C TYR A 31 -7.70 4.08 5.31
N THR A 32 -6.98 4.17 4.17
CA THR A 32 -6.62 2.97 3.39
C THR A 32 -5.25 2.41 3.78
N GLY A 33 -4.47 3.17 4.56
CA GLY A 33 -3.17 2.82 5.09
C GLY A 33 -3.21 2.67 6.61
N TYR A 34 -2.70 3.68 7.33
CA TYR A 34 -2.43 3.62 8.77
C TYR A 34 -3.47 4.33 9.66
N GLY A 35 -4.45 4.99 9.05
CA GLY A 35 -5.63 5.56 9.69
C GLY A 35 -5.32 6.38 10.95
N TYR A 36 -6.13 6.18 11.99
CA TYR A 36 -6.02 6.88 13.25
C TYR A 36 -4.74 6.51 14.04
N TYR A 37 -4.26 5.27 13.89
CA TYR A 37 -3.16 4.76 14.70
C TYR A 37 -1.79 5.22 14.23
N GLY A 38 -1.63 5.54 12.94
CA GLY A 38 -0.33 5.76 12.34
C GLY A 38 0.48 4.46 12.20
N ASP A 39 1.72 4.56 11.74
CA ASP A 39 2.63 3.42 11.56
C ASP A 39 3.55 3.17 12.77
N GLN A 40 3.44 4.00 13.82
CA GLN A 40 4.29 4.00 15.02
C GLN A 40 5.76 4.37 14.78
N ASP A 41 6.09 4.96 13.63
CA ASP A 41 7.44 5.39 13.25
C ASP A 41 7.42 6.75 12.54
N ARG A 42 6.96 6.81 11.28
CA ARG A 42 7.08 7.99 10.40
C ARG A 42 5.74 8.59 9.96
N ILE A 43 4.66 7.83 10.01
CA ILE A 43 3.32 8.22 9.60
C ILE A 43 2.46 8.43 10.85
N GLY A 44 2.15 9.70 11.11
CA GLY A 44 1.29 10.09 12.22
C GLY A 44 -0.19 9.75 12.01
N THR A 45 -0.98 10.01 13.05
CA THR A 45 -2.45 9.86 13.04
C THR A 45 -3.11 10.64 11.90
N ASN A 46 -3.93 9.94 11.11
CA ASN A 46 -4.73 10.49 10.01
C ASN A 46 -3.91 11.18 8.90
N VAL A 47 -2.62 10.87 8.78
CA VAL A 47 -1.75 11.45 7.76
C VAL A 47 -1.91 10.68 6.43
N PRO A 48 -2.37 11.33 5.34
CA PRO A 48 -2.31 10.72 4.02
C PRO A 48 -0.85 10.68 3.51
N PHE A 49 -0.54 9.74 2.62
CA PHE A 49 0.81 9.56 2.11
C PHE A 49 0.79 9.14 0.64
N LYS A 50 1.94 9.15 0.00
CA LYS A 50 2.12 8.64 -1.37
C LYS A 50 3.28 7.67 -1.43
N SER A 51 3.25 6.77 -2.41
CA SER A 51 4.36 5.86 -2.70
C SER A 51 4.56 5.75 -4.20
N ASP A 52 5.82 5.79 -4.61
CA ASP A 52 6.23 5.32 -5.92
C ASP A 52 6.40 3.80 -5.84
N VAL A 53 5.79 3.07 -6.77
CA VAL A 53 5.75 1.61 -6.76
C VAL A 53 6.15 1.10 -8.14
N LYS A 54 7.05 0.12 -8.16
CA LYS A 54 7.39 -0.67 -9.34
C LYS A 54 6.93 -2.11 -9.13
N LEU A 55 6.06 -2.61 -9.99
CA LEU A 55 5.66 -4.02 -9.95
C LEU A 55 6.70 -4.87 -10.69
N LEU A 56 7.50 -5.63 -9.94
CA LEU A 56 8.60 -6.42 -10.53
C LEU A 56 8.12 -7.71 -11.22
N GLY A 57 7.07 -8.34 -10.69
CA GLY A 57 6.55 -9.61 -11.16
C GLY A 57 5.39 -10.09 -10.31
N ILE A 58 4.60 -11.01 -10.85
CA ILE A 58 3.50 -11.68 -10.16
C ILE A 58 3.81 -13.17 -10.15
N ASN A 59 4.08 -13.72 -8.97
CA ASN A 59 4.29 -15.15 -8.80
C ASN A 59 2.92 -15.81 -8.60
N ILE A 60 2.50 -16.59 -9.59
CA ILE A 60 1.33 -17.46 -9.48
C ILE A 60 1.91 -18.85 -9.26
N GLU A 61 2.15 -19.22 -8.01
CA GLU A 61 2.34 -20.63 -7.66
C GLU A 61 0.94 -21.30 -7.70
N GLU A 62 0.81 -22.40 -8.43
CA GLU A 62 -0.42 -23.23 -8.48
C GLU A 62 -0.64 -24.00 -7.17
#